data_AF-A0A971ULI1-F1
#
_entry.id   AF-A0A971ULI1-F1
#
_cell.length_a   1.000
_cell.length_b   1.000
_cell.length_c   1.000
_cell.angle_alpha   90.00
_cell.angle_beta   90.00
_cell.angle_gamma   90.00
#
_symmetry.space_group_name_H-M   'P 1'
#
loop_
_entity.id
_entity.type
_entity.pdbx_description
1 polymer ?
#
loop_
_entity_poly.entity_id
_entity_poly.type
_entity_poly.pdbx_seq_one_letter_code
_entity_poly.pdbx_strand_id
1 'polypeptide(L)'
;MVERTQPNLDAALETLRERPDKMSVDDRRSLVKAIEDAILSRSAGEEPIVVELLDLLACDPDWSVRLEVARLLHLLDDEACSRLAAIFRQDANSYVWGPPSQTLREVCPEEETKEGPTARRADRPCHGQGTRHPRE
;
A
#
# COMPACT_ATOMS: atom_id res chain seq x y z
N MET A 1 -32.05 -9.91 -16.81
CA MET A 1 -31.48 -8.90 -15.88
C MET A 1 -30.82 -9.69 -14.78
N VAL A 2 -29.49 -9.74 -14.73
CA VAL A 2 -28.78 -10.36 -13.61
C VAL A 2 -28.85 -9.37 -12.47
N GLU A 3 -29.68 -9.64 -11.46
CA GLU A 3 -29.56 -9.00 -10.16
C GLU A 3 -28.14 -9.28 -9.68
N ARG A 4 -27.26 -8.29 -9.83
CA ARG A 4 -25.99 -8.28 -9.12
C ARG A 4 -26.40 -8.04 -7.68
N THR A 5 -26.60 -9.12 -6.93
CA THR A 5 -26.73 -9.06 -5.47
C THR A 5 -25.46 -8.40 -4.99
N GLN A 6 -25.50 -7.08 -4.74
CA GLN A 6 -24.40 -6.39 -4.11
C GLN A 6 -24.15 -7.13 -2.79
N PRO A 7 -22.97 -7.71 -2.58
CA PRO A 7 -22.70 -8.37 -1.32
C PRO A 7 -22.86 -7.31 -0.23
N ASN A 8 -23.67 -7.64 0.77
CA ASN A 8 -23.88 -6.76 1.89
C ASN A 8 -22.57 -6.72 2.68
N LEU A 9 -21.76 -5.69 2.43
CA LEU A 9 -20.38 -5.57 2.94
C LEU A 9 -20.36 -5.65 4.48
N ASP A 10 -21.40 -5.12 5.12
CA ASP A 10 -21.59 -5.17 6.57
C ASP A 10 -21.71 -6.63 7.09
N ALA A 11 -22.56 -7.43 6.45
CA ALA A 11 -22.73 -8.84 6.79
C ALA A 11 -21.46 -9.68 6.49
N ALA A 12 -20.72 -9.31 5.44
CA ALA A 12 -19.44 -9.94 5.12
C ALA A 12 -18.37 -9.61 6.16
N LEU A 13 -18.34 -8.36 6.65
CA LEU A 13 -17.45 -7.92 7.73
C LEU A 13 -17.74 -8.66 9.03
N GLU A 14 -19.01 -8.76 9.44
CA GLU A 14 -19.41 -9.54 10.62
C GLU A 14 -18.98 -11.00 10.48
N THR A 15 -19.21 -11.61 9.31
CA THR A 15 -18.84 -13.00 9.05
C THR A 15 -17.33 -13.22 9.13
N LEU A 16 -16.52 -12.32 8.55
CA LEU A 16 -15.06 -12.41 8.60
C LEU A 16 -14.50 -12.19 10.01
N ARG A 17 -15.10 -11.28 10.79
CA ARG A 17 -14.74 -11.04 12.19
C ARG A 17 -15.05 -12.24 13.07
N GLU A 18 -16.25 -12.81 12.95
CA GLU A 18 -16.68 -13.88 13.83
C GLU A 18 -16.10 -15.23 13.43
N ARG A 19 -16.09 -15.55 12.12
CA ARG A 19 -15.80 -16.90 11.60
C ARG A 19 -15.12 -16.84 10.24
N PRO A 20 -13.84 -16.44 10.16
CA PRO A 20 -13.11 -16.35 8.90
C PRO A 20 -13.04 -17.68 8.14
N ASP A 21 -13.05 -18.81 8.87
CA ASP A 21 -13.04 -20.17 8.30
C ASP A 21 -14.35 -20.59 7.64
N LYS A 22 -15.45 -19.83 7.84
CA LYS A 22 -16.74 -20.14 7.20
C LYS A 22 -16.82 -19.68 5.76
N MET A 23 -16.02 -18.69 5.37
CA MET A 23 -15.96 -18.25 3.98
C MET A 23 -14.89 -19.06 3.25
N SER A 24 -15.26 -19.61 2.09
CA SER A 24 -14.26 -20.24 1.22
C SER A 24 -13.27 -19.19 0.70
N VAL A 25 -12.09 -19.64 0.28
CA VAL A 25 -11.10 -18.75 -0.34
C VAL A 25 -11.69 -18.02 -1.55
N ASP A 26 -12.49 -18.72 -2.37
CA ASP A 26 -13.16 -18.14 -3.53
C ASP A 26 -14.20 -17.06 -3.15
N ASP A 27 -14.94 -17.25 -2.05
CA ASP A 27 -15.88 -16.24 -1.54
C ASP A 27 -15.14 -15.00 -1.04
N ARG A 28 -14.01 -15.18 -0.33
CA ARG A 28 -13.18 -14.07 0.14
C ARG A 28 -12.57 -13.30 -1.02
N ARG A 29 -12.11 -14.00 -2.07
CA ARG A 29 -11.64 -13.34 -3.31
C ARG A 29 -12.76 -12.60 -4.03
N SER A 30 -13.96 -13.18 -4.08
CA SER A 30 -15.15 -12.53 -4.66
C SER A 30 -15.53 -11.26 -3.90
N LEU A 31 -15.36 -11.26 -2.57
CA LEU A 31 -15.55 -10.08 -1.73
C LEU A 31 -14.56 -8.97 -2.09
N VAL A 32 -13.27 -9.28 -2.26
CA VAL A 32 -12.26 -8.31 -2.71
C VAL A 32 -12.66 -7.68 -4.06
N LYS A 33 -13.19 -8.48 -5.00
CA LYS A 33 -13.71 -7.98 -6.29
C LYS A 33 -14.94 -7.10 -6.16
N ALA A 34 -15.82 -7.40 -5.21
CA ALA A 34 -16.97 -6.54 -4.95
C ALA A 34 -16.55 -5.20 -4.33
N ILE A 35 -15.54 -5.21 -3.46
CA ILE A 35 -14.92 -3.99 -2.92
C ILE A 35 -14.29 -3.16 -4.05
N GLU A 36 -13.53 -3.80 -4.95
CA GLU A 36 -12.98 -3.15 -6.15
C GLU A 36 -14.06 -2.44 -6.98
N ASP A 37 -15.16 -3.13 -7.29
CA ASP A 37 -16.29 -2.57 -8.04
C ASP A 37 -16.97 -1.41 -7.28
N ALA A 38 -17.09 -1.53 -5.95
CA ALA A 38 -17.68 -0.50 -5.09
C ALA A 38 -16.82 0.77 -5.00
N ILE A 39 -15.49 0.63 -5.00
CA ILE A 39 -14.54 1.75 -5.05
C ILE A 39 -14.61 2.42 -6.44
N LEU A 40 -14.54 1.63 -7.52
CA LEU A 40 -14.56 2.14 -8.90
C LEU A 40 -15.88 2.82 -9.27
N SER A 41 -16.99 2.34 -8.72
CA SER A 41 -18.32 2.96 -8.89
C SER A 41 -18.54 4.20 -8.02
N ARG A 42 -17.57 4.57 -7.16
CA ARG A 42 -17.67 5.64 -6.16
C ARG A 42 -18.91 5.47 -5.26
N SER A 43 -19.36 4.23 -5.07
CA SER A 43 -20.55 3.94 -4.27
C SER A 43 -20.21 3.72 -2.81
N ALA A 44 -18.97 3.34 -2.49
CA ALA A 44 -18.56 3.02 -1.11
C ALA A 44 -17.06 3.17 -0.82
N GLY A 45 -16.27 3.79 -1.71
CA GLY A 45 -14.80 3.78 -1.62
C GLY A 45 -14.21 4.45 -0.37
N GLU A 46 -14.97 5.30 0.32
CA GLU A 46 -14.57 6.00 1.55
C GLU A 46 -15.33 5.49 2.79
N GLU A 47 -16.15 4.44 2.64
CA GLU A 47 -16.89 3.88 3.77
C GLU A 47 -15.93 3.21 4.75
N PRO A 48 -16.03 3.47 6.06
CA PRO A 48 -15.15 2.88 7.06
C PRO A 48 -15.20 1.34 7.05
N ILE A 49 -16.35 0.77 6.64
CA ILE A 49 -16.55 -0.67 6.46
C ILE A 49 -15.61 -1.24 5.39
N VAL A 50 -15.39 -0.53 4.29
CA VAL A 50 -14.50 -0.97 3.20
C VAL A 50 -13.06 -1.00 3.66
N VAL A 51 -12.63 0.06 4.36
CA VAL A 51 -11.28 0.14 4.92
C VAL A 51 -11.03 -1.00 5.90
N GLU A 52 -12.01 -1.26 6.78
CA GLU A 52 -11.89 -2.33 7.77
C GLU A 52 -11.85 -3.73 7.13
N LEU A 53 -12.68 -3.96 6.12
CA LEU A 53 -12.64 -5.20 5.32
C LEU A 53 -11.28 -5.41 4.65
N LEU A 54 -10.69 -4.36 4.09
CA LEU A 54 -9.38 -4.42 3.47
C LEU A 54 -8.28 -4.74 4.49
N ASP A 55 -8.33 -4.15 5.69
CA ASP A 55 -7.38 -4.45 6.77
C ASP A 55 -7.47 -5.93 7.21
N LEU A 56 -8.68 -6.50 7.30
CA LEU A 56 -8.87 -7.93 7.60
C LEU A 56 -8.34 -8.83 6.48
N LEU A 57 -8.69 -8.53 5.23
CA LEU A 57 -8.31 -9.33 4.06
C LEU A 57 -6.82 -9.21 3.73
N ALA A 58 -6.17 -8.10 4.10
CA ALA A 58 -4.72 -7.94 4.00
C ALA A 58 -3.96 -8.89 4.95
N CYS A 59 -4.61 -9.35 6.02
CA CYS A 59 -4.09 -10.36 6.95
C CYS A 59 -4.66 -11.77 6.70
N ASP A 60 -5.31 -12.02 5.55
CA ASP A 60 -5.95 -13.31 5.26
C ASP A 60 -4.93 -14.47 5.33
N PRO A 61 -5.29 -15.64 5.88
CA PRO A 61 -4.40 -16.79 5.90
C PRO A 61 -3.97 -17.24 4.49
N ASP A 62 -4.84 -17.07 3.49
CA ASP A 62 -4.56 -17.42 2.11
C ASP A 62 -3.87 -16.28 1.37
N TRP A 63 -2.69 -16.58 0.83
CA TRP A 63 -1.85 -15.60 0.13
C TRP A 63 -2.49 -15.07 -1.17
N SER A 64 -3.38 -15.84 -1.79
CA SER A 64 -4.04 -15.40 -3.03
C SER A 64 -5.08 -14.32 -2.74
N VAL A 65 -5.74 -14.36 -1.57
CA VAL A 65 -6.62 -13.27 -1.10
C VAL A 65 -5.80 -12.01 -0.83
N ARG A 66 -4.68 -12.13 -0.09
CA ARG A 66 -3.78 -11.00 0.19
C ARG A 66 -3.25 -10.35 -1.10
N LEU A 67 -2.92 -11.15 -2.11
CA LEU A 67 -2.50 -10.64 -3.42
C LEU A 67 -3.60 -9.85 -4.13
N GLU A 68 -4.87 -10.28 -4.07
CA GLU A 68 -5.97 -9.51 -4.66
C GLU A 68 -6.12 -8.15 -3.96
N VAL A 69 -6.01 -8.10 -2.63
CA VAL A 69 -6.02 -6.84 -1.88
C VAL A 69 -4.84 -5.95 -2.27
N ALA A 70 -3.64 -6.52 -2.43
CA ALA A 70 -2.46 -5.77 -2.83
C ALA A 70 -2.61 -5.12 -4.22
N ARG A 71 -3.39 -5.73 -5.12
CA ARG A 71 -3.70 -5.14 -6.42
C ARG A 71 -4.61 -3.91 -6.32
N LEU A 72 -5.37 -3.75 -5.24
CA LEU A 72 -6.28 -2.63 -5.04
C LEU A 72 -5.59 -1.39 -4.44
N LEU A 73 -4.36 -1.49 -3.95
CA LEU A 73 -3.63 -0.39 -3.28
C LEU A 73 -3.70 0.94 -4.04
N HIS A 74 -3.58 0.90 -5.36
CA HIS A 74 -3.60 2.08 -6.23
C HIS A 74 -4.97 2.76 -6.37
N LEU A 75 -6.05 2.12 -5.90
CA LEU A 75 -7.42 2.64 -5.92
C LEU A 75 -7.82 3.27 -4.58
N LEU A 76 -7.00 3.11 -3.54
CA LEU A 76 -7.28 3.60 -2.19
C LEU A 76 -6.72 5.02 -2.00
N ASP A 77 -7.16 5.67 -0.93
CA ASP A 77 -6.57 6.92 -0.50
C ASP A 77 -5.13 6.73 0.02
N ASP A 78 -4.39 7.83 0.16
CA ASP A 78 -2.99 7.84 0.53
C ASP A 78 -2.72 7.19 1.90
N GLU A 79 -3.62 7.39 2.88
CA GLU A 79 -3.49 6.84 4.23
C GLU A 79 -3.72 5.32 4.24
N ALA A 80 -4.80 4.85 3.62
CA ALA A 80 -5.08 3.41 3.51
C ALA A 80 -4.02 2.70 2.66
N CYS A 81 -3.59 3.30 1.55
CA CYS A 81 -2.52 2.78 0.71
C CYS A 81 -1.22 2.64 1.50
N SER A 82 -0.77 3.69 2.19
CA SER A 82 0.47 3.69 2.98
C SER A 82 0.45 2.62 4.08
N ARG A 83 -0.68 2.47 4.78
CA ARG A 83 -0.85 1.47 5.83
C ARG A 83 -0.78 0.04 5.27
N LEU A 84 -1.57 -0.28 4.25
CA LEU A 84 -1.59 -1.61 3.65
C LEU A 84 -0.25 -1.95 2.96
N ALA A 85 0.41 -0.97 2.35
CA ALA A 85 1.75 -1.14 1.79
C ALA A 85 2.79 -1.49 2.87
N ALA A 86 2.66 -0.98 4.09
CA ALA A 86 3.51 -1.37 5.22
C ALA A 86 3.29 -2.84 5.66
N ILE A 87 2.05 -3.33 5.55
CA ILE A 87 1.71 -4.73 5.83
C ILE A 87 2.33 -5.65 4.76
N PHE A 88 2.09 -5.36 3.47
CA PHE A 88 2.57 -6.23 2.39
C PHE A 88 4.08 -6.25 2.23
N ARG A 89 4.80 -5.18 2.61
CA ARG A 89 6.27 -5.18 2.68
C ARG A 89 6.83 -6.22 3.65
N GLN A 90 6.04 -6.62 4.65
CA GLN A 90 6.42 -7.61 5.65
C GLN A 90 5.79 -8.98 5.37
N ASP A 91 5.07 -9.15 4.26
CA ASP A 91 4.42 -10.41 3.91
C ASP A 91 5.46 -11.51 3.66
N ALA A 92 5.24 -12.68 4.24
CA ALA A 92 6.12 -13.84 4.07
C ALA A 92 6.09 -14.38 2.63
N ASN A 93 5.05 -14.06 1.85
CA ASN A 93 4.90 -14.53 0.48
C ASN A 93 5.36 -13.48 -0.54
N SER A 94 6.44 -13.80 -1.27
CA SER A 94 7.04 -12.93 -2.28
C SER A 94 6.12 -12.60 -3.47
N TYR A 95 5.05 -13.36 -3.70
CA TYR A 95 4.07 -13.03 -4.75
C TYR A 95 3.21 -11.83 -4.37
N VAL A 96 2.95 -11.61 -3.08
CA VAL A 96 2.16 -10.48 -2.56
C VAL A 96 2.93 -9.16 -2.69
N TRP A 97 4.25 -9.18 -2.45
CA TRP A 97 5.15 -8.02 -2.60
C TRP A 97 5.89 -7.97 -3.95
N GLY A 98 5.61 -8.85 -4.91
CA GLY A 98 6.36 -8.93 -6.17
C GLY A 98 5.81 -8.02 -7.28
N PRO A 99 4.97 -8.53 -8.20
CA PRO A 99 4.49 -7.75 -9.35
C PRO A 99 3.62 -6.50 -9.04
N PRO A 100 2.77 -6.46 -8.00
CA PRO A 100 2.02 -5.25 -7.63
C PRO A 100 2.93 -4.10 -7.15
N SER A 101 4.18 -4.41 -6.79
CA SER A 101 5.10 -3.44 -6.17
C SER A 101 5.74 -2.46 -7.15
N GLN A 102 5.67 -2.71 -8.46
CA GLN A 102 5.99 -1.66 -9.44
C GLN A 102 5.02 -0.49 -9.32
N THR A 103 3.73 -0.78 -9.10
CA THR A 103 2.70 0.24 -8.88
C THR A 103 2.88 0.93 -7.52
N LEU A 104 3.23 0.20 -6.46
CA LEU A 104 3.50 0.81 -5.14
C LEU A 104 4.66 1.80 -5.16
N ARG A 105 5.70 1.54 -5.96
CA ARG A 105 6.86 2.43 -6.07
C ARG A 105 6.56 3.72 -6.84
N GLU A 106 5.52 3.73 -7.68
CA GLU A 106 5.02 4.93 -8.35
C GLU A 106 3.98 5.69 -7.51
N VAL A 107 3.19 5.00 -6.69
CA VAL A 107 2.08 5.61 -5.92
C VAL A 107 2.54 6.16 -4.57
N CYS A 108 3.52 5.53 -3.91
CA CYS A 108 4.12 6.04 -2.68
C CYS A 108 5.63 6.20 -2.92
N PRO A 109 6.11 7.41 -3.29
CA PRO A 109 7.55 7.64 -3.30
C PRO A 109 8.05 7.35 -1.89
N GLU A 110 8.98 6.41 -1.79
CA GLU A 110 9.73 6.17 -0.57
C GLU A 110 10.33 7.52 -0.17
N GLU A 111 9.82 8.15 0.91
CA GLU A 111 10.49 9.28 1.54
C GLU A 111 11.85 8.76 1.99
N GLU A 112 12.84 8.99 1.13
CA GLU A 112 14.25 8.72 1.34
C GLU A 112 14.65 9.50 2.60
N THR A 113 14.53 8.84 3.75
CA THR A 113 15.10 9.30 5.01
C THR A 113 16.61 9.42 4.80
N LYS A 114 17.03 10.66 4.51
CA LYS A 114 18.41 11.14 4.57
C LYS A 114 18.91 11.08 6.00
N GLU A 115 19.17 9.88 6.49
CA GLU A 115 19.95 9.65 7.69
C GLU A 115 21.37 9.30 7.23
N GLY A 116 22.22 10.33 7.09
CA GLY A 116 23.67 10.10 7.11
C GLY A 116 24.06 9.52 8.47
N PRO A 117 25.14 8.72 8.60
CA PRO A 117 26.44 9.37 8.81
C PRO A 117 27.66 8.54 8.37
N THR A 118 28.75 9.19 7.94
CA THR A 118 30.04 9.14 8.64
C THR A 118 31.12 9.92 7.90
N ALA A 119 31.75 10.81 8.67
CA ALA A 119 32.97 11.50 8.32
C ALA A 119 34.13 10.52 8.08
N ARG A 120 34.97 10.78 7.08
CA ARG A 120 36.41 11.04 7.27
C ARG A 120 37.14 11.35 5.97
N ARG A 121 38.05 12.34 6.09
CA ARG A 121 39.18 12.71 5.23
C ARG A 121 38.82 13.51 3.97
N ALA A 122 39.46 14.63 3.64
CA ALA A 122 40.63 15.25 4.20
C ALA A 122 40.56 16.77 4.02
N ASP A 123 41.00 17.45 5.08
CA ASP A 123 41.71 18.72 5.10
C ASP A 123 42.21 19.22 3.73
N ARG A 124 41.70 20.37 3.29
CA ARG A 124 42.57 21.39 2.68
C ARG A 124 41.93 22.78 2.76
N PRO A 125 42.65 23.80 3.27
CA PRO A 125 42.07 25.10 3.55
C PRO A 125 41.97 25.98 2.32
N CYS A 126 40.85 26.69 2.24
CA CYS A 126 40.66 27.89 1.44
C CYS A 126 41.64 28.97 1.90
N HIS A 127 42.42 29.57 1.02
CA HIS A 127 42.78 31.00 1.08
C HIS A 127 43.42 31.44 -0.23
N GLY A 128 42.83 32.46 -0.85
CA GLY A 128 43.34 33.06 -2.07
C GLY A 128 42.53 34.27 -2.52
N GLN A 129 42.18 35.17 -1.59
CA GLN A 129 41.88 36.56 -1.96
C GLN A 129 43.17 37.36 -1.80
N GLY A 130 43.58 38.06 -2.86
CA GLY A 130 44.80 38.87 -2.89
C GLY A 130 44.85 39.77 -4.13
N THR A 131 44.00 40.80 -4.10
CA THR A 131 44.27 42.19 -4.53
C THR A 131 45.05 42.52 -5.83
N ARG A 132 44.40 43.37 -6.63
CA ARG A 132 44.96 44.30 -7.63
C ARG A 132 46.24 45.01 -7.12
N HIS A 133 47.28 45.18 -7.95
CA HIS A 133 47.60 46.37 -8.79
C HIS A 133 49.07 46.32 -9.34
N PRO A 134 49.44 47.18 -10.34
CA PRO A 134 50.58 47.01 -11.24
C PRO A 134 51.81 47.86 -10.88
N ARG A 135 52.97 47.57 -11.51
CA ARG A 135 54.18 48.40 -11.77
C ARG A 135 55.33 47.43 -12.15
N GLU A 136 56.22 47.65 -13.11
CA GLU A 136 56.59 48.75 -14.02
C GLU A 136 56.99 48.17 -15.39
#